data_AF-A0A7Z9MSM5-F1
#
_entry.id   AF-A0A7Z9MSM5-F1
#
_cell.length_a   1.000
_cell.length_b   1.000
_cell.length_c   1.000
_cell.angle_alpha   90.00
_cell.angle_beta   90.00
_cell.angle_gamma   90.00
#
_symmetry.space_group_name_H-M   'P 1'
#
loop_
_entity.id
_entity.type
_entity.pdbx_description
1 polymer ?
#
loop_
_entity_poly.entity_id
_entity_poly.type
_entity_poly.pdbx_seq_one_letter_code
_entity_poly.pdbx_strand_id
1 'polypeptide(L)' 'MNILERLEKGPVIGDGGFVFSLEKRGYVKAGPWTPEATVEHPEAVRQLHREFLRAGSDVMQTFTFYASEDK' A
#
# COMPACT_ATOMS: atom_id res chain seq x y z
N MET A 1 15.84 -11.15 -9.18
CA MET A 1 14.72 -12.03 -9.53
C MET A 1 13.50 -11.15 -9.78
N ASN A 2 12.96 -11.15 -11.00
CA ASN A 2 11.75 -10.40 -11.35
C ASN A 2 10.48 -11.21 -10.99
N ILE A 3 9.31 -10.64 -11.25
CA ILE A 3 8.03 -11.26 -10.91
C ILE A 3 7.78 -12.58 -11.67
N LEU A 4 8.14 -12.66 -12.96
CA LEU A 4 7.92 -13.86 -13.77
C LEU A 4 8.77 -15.03 -13.26
N GLU A 5 10.05 -14.78 -12.94
CA GLU A 5 10.96 -15.78 -12.38
C GLU A 5 10.53 -16.28 -10.99
N ARG A 6 9.79 -15.47 -10.22
CA ARG A 6 9.24 -15.89 -8.91
C ARG A 6 8.03 -16.78 -9.06
N LEU A 7 7.12 -16.44 -9.99
CA LEU A 7 5.92 -17.21 -10.27
C LEU A 7 6.23 -18.62 -10.79
N GLU A 8 7.31 -18.78 -11.56
CA GLU A 8 7.80 -20.09 -11.99
C GLU A 8 8.20 -21.01 -10.83
N LYS A 9 8.57 -20.44 -9.66
CA LYS A 9 9.06 -21.19 -8.49
C LYS A 9 7.97 -21.47 -7.46
N GLY A 10 6.81 -20.83 -7.56
CA GLY A 10 5.71 -20.98 -6.61
C GLY A 10 4.89 -19.71 -6.43
N PRO A 11 4.02 -19.68 -5.39
CA PRO A 11 3.16 -18.53 -5.13
C PRO A 11 3.98 -17.29 -4.74
N VAL A 12 3.45 -16.12 -5.11
CA VAL A 12 3.95 -14.80 -4.71
C VAL A 12 2.91 -14.17 -3.79
N ILE A 13 3.34 -13.69 -2.62
CA ILE A 13 2.44 -13.15 -1.60
C ILE A 13 2.23 -11.65 -1.85
N GLY A 14 0.99 -11.22 -2.07
CA GLY A 14 0.62 -9.81 -2.17
C GLY A 14 0.68 -9.08 -0.82
N ASP A 15 0.63 -7.76 -0.82
CA ASP A 15 0.36 -6.99 0.41
C ASP A 15 -1.15 -6.94 0.72
N GLY A 16 -1.55 -6.10 1.67
CA GLY A 16 -2.94 -5.95 2.09
C GLY A 16 -3.55 -4.59 1.73
N GLY A 17 -4.75 -4.34 2.23
CA GLY A 17 -5.48 -3.10 1.95
C GLY A 17 -4.89 -1.87 2.63
N PHE A 18 -4.11 -1.07 1.90
CA PHE A 18 -3.52 0.20 2.38
C PHE A 18 -4.57 1.21 2.87
N VAL A 19 -5.53 1.53 1.99
CA VAL A 19 -6.55 2.56 2.20
C VAL A 19 -7.32 2.33 3.52
N PHE A 20 -7.87 1.13 3.70
CA PHE A 20 -8.62 0.78 4.92
C PHE A 20 -7.73 0.65 6.16
N SER A 21 -6.49 0.19 6.02
CA SER A 21 -5.58 0.06 7.15
C SER A 21 -5.13 1.43 7.67
N LEU A 22 -4.90 2.40 6.77
CA LEU A 22 -4.55 3.77 7.13
C LEU A 22 -5.76 4.58 7.59
N GLU A 23 -6.97 4.31 7.09
CA GLU A 23 -8.19 4.94 7.59
C GLU A 23 -8.44 4.60 9.06
N LYS A 24 -8.36 3.31 9.42
CA LYS A 24 -8.48 2.87 10.83
C LYS A 24 -7.39 3.43 11.74
N ARG A 25 -6.25 3.85 11.17
CA ARG A 25 -5.13 4.49 11.89
C ARG A 25 -5.23 6.02 11.91
N GLY A 26 -6.25 6.60 11.27
CA GLY A 26 -6.50 8.04 11.25
C GLY A 26 -5.71 8.82 10.19
N TYR A 27 -5.14 8.15 9.19
CA TYR A 27 -4.31 8.80 8.14
C TYR A 27 -5.00 8.91 6.78
N VAL A 28 -6.14 8.22 6.59
CA VAL A 28 -6.94 8.33 5.36
C VAL A 28 -8.36 8.65 5.74
N LYS A 29 -8.99 9.56 5.01
CA LYS A 29 -10.39 9.93 5.24
C LYS A 29 -11.33 9.09 4.38
N ALA A 30 -12.33 8.49 5.01
CA ALA A 30 -13.42 7.83 4.29
C ALA A 30 -14.18 8.83 3.40
N GLY A 31 -14.46 8.43 2.16
CA GLY A 31 -15.08 9.27 1.13
C GLY A 31 -14.09 9.52 -0.02
N PRO A 32 -13.16 10.48 0.09
CA PRO A 32 -12.19 10.75 -0.97
C PRO A 32 -11.18 9.62 -1.19
N TRP A 33 -10.79 8.88 -0.12
CA TRP A 33 -9.83 7.78 -0.17
C TRP A 33 -8.49 8.15 -0.84
N THR A 34 -8.08 9.40 -0.70
CA THR A 34 -6.88 9.96 -1.30
C THR A 34 -5.62 9.59 -0.49
N PRO A 35 -4.42 9.59 -1.10
CA PRO A 35 -3.17 9.16 -0.46
C PRO A 35 -2.29 10.32 0.05
N GLU A 36 -2.88 11.43 0.50
CA GLU A 36 -2.17 12.62 1.03
C GLU A 36 -1.21 12.28 2.18
N ALA A 37 -1.51 11.23 2.97
CA ALA A 37 -0.64 10.72 4.01
C ALA A 37 0.77 10.33 3.51
N THR A 38 0.94 10.07 2.21
CA THR A 38 2.25 9.82 1.61
C THR A 38 3.19 11.02 1.75
N VAL A 39 2.64 12.25 1.76
CA VAL A 39 3.39 13.50 1.95
C VAL A 39 3.27 14.01 3.38
N GLU A 40 2.06 13.98 3.95
CA GLU A 40 1.79 14.55 5.29
C GLU A 40 2.31 13.67 6.44
N HIS A 41 2.24 12.34 6.26
CA HIS A 41 2.58 11.34 7.27
C HIS A 41 3.40 10.17 6.69
N PRO A 42 4.55 10.43 6.05
CA PRO A 42 5.30 9.42 5.31
C PRO A 42 5.76 8.24 6.18
N GLU A 43 5.98 8.47 7.48
CA GLU A 43 6.32 7.40 8.41
C GLU A 43 5.18 6.41 8.62
N ALA A 44 3.92 6.84 8.61
CA ALA A 44 2.77 5.96 8.75
C ALA A 44 2.64 5.01 7.54
N VAL A 45 2.80 5.55 6.33
CA VAL A 45 2.79 4.78 5.08
C VAL A 45 3.95 3.80 5.03
N ARG A 46 5.17 4.26 5.36
CA ARG A 46 6.37 3.42 5.39
C ARG A 46 6.26 2.31 6.43
N GLN A 47 5.71 2.61 7.60
CA GLN A 47 5.53 1.63 8.66
C GLN A 47 4.54 0.55 8.24
N LEU A 48 3.43 0.90 7.57
CA LEU A 48 2.49 -0.10 7.06
C LEU A 48 3.11 -0.98 5.96
N HIS A 49 3.92 -0.43 5.05
CA HIS A 49 4.70 -1.25 4.11
C HIS A 49 5.60 -2.26 4.83
N ARG A 50 6.31 -1.81 5.88
CA ARG A 50 7.17 -2.69 6.68
C ARG A 50 6.39 -3.79 7.41
N GLU A 51 5.18 -3.49 7.84
CA GLU A 51 4.31 -4.48 8.49
C GLU A 51 3.84 -5.56 7.50
N PHE A 52 3.45 -5.20 6.27
CA PHE A 52 3.13 -6.18 5.23
C PHE A 52 4.35 -7.00 4.81
N LEU A 53 5.50 -6.34 4.66
CA LEU A 53 6.77 -7.04 4.40
C LEU A 53 7.09 -8.05 5.52
N ARG A 54 6.93 -7.66 6.79
CA ARG A 54 7.14 -8.54 7.94
C ARG A 54 6.13 -9.68 8.01
N ALA A 55 4.90 -9.46 7.52
CA ALA A 55 3.87 -10.49 7.40
C ALA A 55 4.13 -11.49 6.25
N GLY A 56 5.17 -11.27 5.44
CA GLY A 56 5.60 -12.18 4.38
C GLY A 56 5.23 -11.73 2.96
N SER A 57 4.77 -10.49 2.77
CA SER A 57 4.48 -9.98 1.45
C SER A 57 5.73 -9.82 0.58
N ASP A 58 5.65 -10.30 -0.66
CA ASP A 58 6.67 -10.18 -1.70
C ASP A 58 6.51 -8.90 -2.55
N VAL A 59 5.32 -8.28 -2.51
CA VAL A 59 4.93 -7.17 -3.39
C VAL A 59 4.46 -5.99 -2.55
N MET A 60 5.05 -4.82 -2.78
CA MET A 60 4.62 -3.56 -2.18
C MET A 60 3.87 -2.75 -3.24
N GLN A 61 2.54 -2.73 -3.19
CA GLN A 61 1.76 -1.88 -4.09
C GLN A 61 1.93 -0.42 -3.65
N THR A 62 2.28 0.46 -4.59
CA THR A 62 2.45 1.88 -4.27
C THR A 62 1.14 2.48 -3.78
N PHE A 63 1.20 3.24 -2.68
CA PHE A 63 0.03 3.97 -2.17
C PHE A 63 -0.20 5.25 -2.99
N THR A 64 -0.65 5.06 -4.22
CA THR A 64 -0.85 6.10 -5.24
C THR A 64 -2.28 6.08 -5.75
N PHE A 65 -2.73 7.20 -6.31
CA PHE A 65 -4.07 7.33 -6.87
C PHE A 65 -4.04 8.09 -8.20
N TYR A 66 -5.14 8.01 -8.94
CA TYR A 66 -5.38 8.87 -10.10
C TYR A 66 -5.96 10.20 -9.64
N ALA A 67 -5.21 11.29 -9.82
CA ALA A 67 -5.67 12.65 -9.55
C ALA A 67 -6.32 13.24 -10.81
N SER A 68 -7.58 13.66 -10.72
CA SER A 68 -8.21 14.52 -11.73
C SER A 68 -9.14 15.52 -11.08
N GLU A 69 -9.25 16.74 -11.60
CA GLU A 69 -10.11 17.80 -11.02
C GLU A 69 -11.60 17.39 -10.91
N ASP A 70 -12.06 16.43 -11.73
CA ASP A 70 -13.43 15.88 -11.70
C ASP A 70 -13.61 14.69 -10.73
N LYS A 71 -12.57 14.26 -10.00
CA LYS A 71 -12.57 13.08 -9.11
C LYS A 71 -11.96 13.36 -7.75
#